data_AF-A0A0L7M1X3-F1
#
_entry.id   AF-A0A0L7M1X3-F1
#
_cell.length_a   1.000
_cell.length_b   1.000
_cell.length_c   1.000
_cell.angle_alpha   90.00
_cell.angle_beta   90.00
_cell.angle_gamma   90.00
#
_symmetry.space_group_name_H-M   'P 1'
#
loop_
_entity.id
_entity.type
_entity.pdbx_description
1 polymer ?
#
loop_
_entity_poly.entity_id
_entity_poly.type
_entity_poly.pdbx_seq_one_letter_code
_entity_poly.pdbx_strand_id
1 'polypeptide(L)'
;MDKNNLIPKGSNYNENVEVISRVDTFNNKYGLSIKNYSWIVKEVIAIIILVHGLGSSLRFGFLRHSVNIVDNMPATSIDSHHSYIYKNSWTEEFNKPGSSVYGIDFQ
;
A
#
# COMPACT_ATOMS: atom_id res chain seq x y z
N MET A 1 37.98 2.00 -10.34
CA MET A 1 37.55 2.00 -8.92
C MET A 1 36.05 2.16 -8.98
N ASP A 2 35.35 1.02 -9.04
CA ASP A 2 33.94 0.98 -9.47
C ASP A 2 33.04 0.88 -8.24
N LYS A 3 32.08 1.81 -8.13
CA LYS A 3 31.27 2.06 -6.92
C LYS A 3 29.88 1.43 -6.92
N ASN A 4 29.62 0.34 -7.66
CA ASN A 4 28.25 -0.18 -7.81
C ASN A 4 28.05 -1.64 -7.40
N ASN A 5 28.69 -2.10 -6.32
CA ASN A 5 28.35 -3.39 -5.70
C ASN A 5 27.94 -3.24 -4.24
N LEU A 6 26.77 -2.62 -4.02
CA LEU A 6 26.09 -2.67 -2.73
C LEU A 6 24.62 -3.00 -2.91
N ILE A 7 24.32 -4.30 -3.03
CA ILE A 7 23.19 -4.87 -2.31
C ILE A 7 23.72 -6.14 -1.61
N PRO A 8 23.73 -6.21 -0.26
CA PRO A 8 24.32 -7.31 0.48
C PRO A 8 23.45 -8.58 0.47
N LYS A 9 24.17 -9.67 0.71
CA LYS A 9 23.74 -11.04 1.01
C LYS A 9 22.60 -11.10 2.03
N GLY A 10 21.48 -11.71 1.66
CA GLY A 10 20.36 -12.01 2.56
C GLY A 10 18.98 -11.64 2.02
N SER A 11 18.74 -11.76 0.73
CA SER A 11 17.37 -11.63 0.23
C SER A 11 16.61 -12.92 0.49
N ASN A 12 16.05 -13.04 1.69
CA ASN A 12 14.88 -13.89 1.93
C ASN A 12 13.70 -13.28 1.15
N TYR A 13 13.81 -13.24 -0.19
CA TYR A 13 12.68 -13.00 -1.07
C TYR A 13 11.80 -14.23 -0.95
N ASN A 14 10.95 -14.23 0.08
CA ASN A 14 9.87 -15.18 0.15
C ASN A 14 8.79 -14.64 -0.79
N GLU A 15 8.84 -15.08 -2.04
CA GLU A 15 7.85 -14.75 -3.08
C GLU A 15 6.40 -15.09 -2.67
N ASN A 16 6.25 -15.84 -1.56
CA ASN A 16 4.98 -16.24 -0.96
C ASN A 16 4.75 -15.57 0.41
N VAL A 17 4.93 -14.26 0.53
CA VAL A 17 4.38 -13.55 1.72
C VAL A 17 2.85 -13.63 1.64
N GLU A 18 2.26 -14.50 2.46
CA GLU A 18 0.82 -14.58 2.65
C GLU A 18 0.35 -13.28 3.32
N VAL A 19 -0.45 -12.49 2.60
CA VAL A 19 -0.94 -11.18 3.04
C VAL A 19 -2.45 -11.19 3.16
N ILE A 20 -2.94 -10.88 4.36
CA ILE A 20 -4.37 -10.70 4.61
C ILE A 20 -4.69 -9.22 4.50
N SER A 21 -5.51 -8.84 3.52
CA SER A 21 -5.99 -7.47 3.35
C SER A 21 -7.33 -7.24 4.06
N ARG A 22 -7.47 -6.14 4.80
CA ARG A 22 -8.74 -5.75 5.45
C ARG A 22 -9.02 -4.26 5.28
N VAL A 23 -10.31 -3.93 5.24
CA VAL A 23 -10.84 -2.57 5.36
C VAL A 23 -11.67 -2.52 6.63
N ASP A 24 -11.38 -1.55 7.48
CA ASP A 24 -12.07 -1.36 8.76
C ASP A 24 -12.26 0.13 9.03
N THR A 25 -12.82 0.45 10.19
CA THR A 25 -13.04 1.82 10.64
C THR A 25 -12.93 1.89 12.16
N PHE A 26 -12.22 2.91 12.67
CA PHE A 26 -12.13 3.17 14.10
C PHE A 26 -12.60 4.59 14.43
N ASN A 27 -13.10 4.79 15.64
CA ASN A 27 -13.53 6.10 16.12
C ASN A 27 -12.41 6.77 16.92
N ASN A 28 -12.11 8.02 16.63
CA ASN A 28 -11.21 8.81 17.47
C ASN A 28 -11.92 9.23 18.79
N LYS A 29 -11.18 9.87 19.70
CA LYS A 29 -11.72 10.32 21.01
C LYS A 29 -12.92 11.29 20.92
N TYR A 30 -13.16 11.89 19.75
CA TYR A 30 -14.26 12.80 19.48
C TYR A 30 -15.40 12.15 18.70
N GLY A 31 -15.35 10.83 18.46
CA GLY A 31 -16.36 10.10 17.70
C GLY A 31 -16.24 10.22 16.19
N LEU A 32 -15.14 10.79 15.66
CA LEU A 32 -14.90 10.80 14.21
C LEU A 32 -14.53 9.39 13.76
N SER A 33 -15.29 8.89 12.81
CA SER A 33 -15.13 7.59 12.17
C SER A 33 -14.07 7.67 11.06
N ILE A 34 -12.93 7.02 11.28
CA ILE A 34 -11.75 7.07 10.40
C ILE A 34 -11.59 5.71 9.72
N LYS A 35 -11.61 5.72 8.38
CA LYS A 35 -11.40 4.51 7.58
C LYS A 35 -9.93 4.10 7.61
N ASN A 36 -9.69 2.81 7.79
CA ASN A 36 -8.34 2.25 7.74
C ASN A 36 -8.27 1.00 6.86
N TYR A 37 -7.07 0.78 6.35
CA TYR A 37 -6.70 -0.36 5.51
C TYR A 37 -5.56 -1.11 6.18
N SER A 38 -5.50 -2.42 6.03
CA SER A 38 -4.38 -3.21 6.55
C SER A 38 -4.00 -4.32 5.60
N TRP A 39 -2.69 -4.58 5.51
CA TRP A 39 -2.07 -5.68 4.78
C TRP A 39 -1.11 -6.37 5.73
N ILE A 40 -1.61 -7.45 6.31
CA ILE A 40 -0.99 -8.14 7.44
C ILE A 40 -0.23 -9.35 6.91
N VAL A 41 1.07 -9.41 7.20
CA VAL A 41 1.92 -10.57 6.89
C VAL A 41 1.90 -11.56 8.06
N LYS A 42 2.08 -12.85 7.77
CA LYS A 42 2.03 -13.91 8.78
C LYS A 42 3.17 -13.87 9.81
N GLU A 43 4.40 -13.61 9.34
CA GLU A 43 5.60 -13.50 10.19
C GLU A 43 6.05 -12.04 10.22
N VAL A 44 5.43 -11.26 11.11
CA VAL A 44 5.65 -9.81 11.15
C VAL A 44 6.97 -9.46 11.85
N ILE A 45 7.82 -8.69 11.16
CA ILE A 45 9.06 -8.15 11.75
C ILE A 45 8.97 -6.66 12.07
N ALA A 46 8.03 -5.95 11.42
CA ALA A 46 7.84 -4.51 11.58
C ALA A 46 6.41 -4.08 11.22
N ILE A 47 6.02 -2.89 11.68
CA ILE A 47 4.76 -2.24 11.33
C ILE A 47 5.09 -0.93 10.61
N ILE A 48 4.46 -0.70 9.45
CA ILE A 48 4.54 0.55 8.70
C ILE A 48 3.15 1.19 8.71
N ILE A 49 3.09 2.46 9.12
CA ILE A 49 1.85 3.25 9.10
C ILE A 49 1.95 4.27 7.97
N LEU A 50 1.01 4.21 7.05
CA LEU A 50 0.87 5.10 5.91
C LEU A 50 -0.27 6.07 6.17
N VAL A 51 0.02 7.35 5.95
CA VAL A 51 -0.92 8.47 6.04
C VAL A 51 -0.82 9.23 4.73
N HIS A 52 -1.95 9.53 4.10
CA HIS A 52 -1.94 10.28 2.85
C HIS A 52 -1.73 11.78 3.07
N GLY A 53 -1.37 12.50 2.00
CA GLY A 53 -1.25 13.96 1.98
C GLY A 53 -2.56 14.68 1.64
N LEU A 54 -2.56 16.01 1.82
CA LEU A 54 -3.72 16.88 1.59
C LEU A 54 -4.37 16.66 0.20
N GLY A 55 -5.69 16.53 0.17
CA GLY A 55 -6.46 16.39 -1.08
C GLY A 55 -6.30 15.04 -1.79
N SER A 56 -5.83 14.01 -1.09
CA SER A 56 -5.57 12.68 -1.63
C SER A 56 -6.31 11.58 -0.86
N SER A 57 -6.05 10.33 -1.20
CA SER A 57 -6.43 9.17 -0.39
C SER A 57 -5.26 8.20 -0.32
N LEU A 58 -5.29 7.33 0.69
CA LEU A 58 -4.29 6.29 0.87
C LEU A 58 -4.21 5.38 -0.33
N ARG A 59 -5.37 4.95 -0.84
CA ARG A 59 -5.45 4.09 -2.01
C ARG A 59 -4.86 4.76 -3.25
N PHE A 60 -5.05 6.07 -3.40
CA PHE A 60 -4.44 6.84 -4.48
C PHE A 60 -2.91 6.90 -4.38
N GLY A 61 -2.36 7.15 -3.19
CA GLY A 61 -0.92 7.31 -3.02
C GLY A 61 -0.12 6.00 -2.98
N PHE A 62 -0.71 4.92 -2.49
CA PHE A 62 0.05 3.72 -2.09
C PHE A 62 -0.39 2.41 -2.76
N LEU A 63 -1.49 2.42 -3.53
CA LEU A 63 -1.92 1.28 -4.36
C LEU A 63 -1.71 1.56 -5.84
N ARG A 64 -1.59 0.51 -6.64
CA ARG A 64 -1.49 0.64 -8.10
C ARG A 64 -2.88 0.93 -8.67
N HIS A 65 -2.98 1.83 -9.64
CA HIS A 65 -4.27 2.17 -10.24
C HIS A 65 -4.61 1.15 -11.34
N SER A 66 -5.88 0.81 -11.52
CA SER A 66 -6.32 -0.10 -12.59
C SER A 66 -6.46 0.57 -13.96
N VAL A 67 -6.21 1.88 -14.04
CA VAL A 67 -6.29 2.67 -15.28
C VAL A 67 -4.91 2.87 -15.89
N ASN A 68 -4.82 2.69 -17.21
CA ASN A 68 -3.69 3.19 -17.99
C ASN A 68 -3.86 4.70 -18.13
N ILE A 69 -3.02 5.47 -17.44
CA ILE A 69 -2.90 6.91 -17.70
C ILE A 69 -2.14 7.04 -19.02
N VAL A 70 -2.88 7.13 -20.13
CA VAL A 70 -2.32 7.48 -21.44
C VAL A 70 -2.42 9.00 -21.56
N ASP A 71 -1.30 9.65 -21.87
CA ASP A 71 -1.11 11.10 -21.87
C ASP A 71 -2.33 11.91 -22.39
N ASN A 72 -2.66 12.97 -21.65
CA ASN A 72 -3.56 14.07 -22.01
C ASN A 72 -5.03 13.77 -22.36
N MET A 73 -5.58 12.58 -22.10
CA MET A 73 -7.03 12.33 -22.13
C MET A 73 -7.56 11.82 -20.79
N PRO A 74 -8.81 12.18 -20.41
CA PRO A 74 -9.40 11.74 -19.15
C PRO A 74 -9.45 10.22 -19.10
N ALA A 75 -8.71 9.66 -18.13
CA ALA A 75 -8.53 8.23 -17.94
C ALA A 75 -9.90 7.52 -17.90
N THR A 76 -10.15 6.65 -18.87
CA THR A 76 -11.34 5.82 -18.91
C THR A 76 -11.22 4.74 -17.84
N SER A 77 -11.94 4.93 -16.74
CA SER A 77 -12.07 3.97 -15.65
C SER A 77 -12.59 2.63 -16.18
N ILE A 78 -11.71 1.62 -16.22
CA ILE A 78 -12.12 0.23 -16.43
C ILE A 78 -12.62 -0.25 -15.06
N ASP A 79 -13.94 -0.21 -14.89
CA ASP A 79 -14.68 -0.62 -13.69
C ASP A 79 -14.51 0.31 -12.46
N SER A 80 -15.59 1.01 -12.11
CA SER A 80 -15.70 1.93 -10.97
C SER A 80 -15.59 1.25 -9.61
N HIS A 81 -15.59 -0.09 -9.55
CA HIS A 81 -15.55 -0.84 -8.29
C HIS A 81 -14.16 -1.36 -7.89
N HIS A 82 -13.19 -1.43 -8.82
CA HIS A 82 -11.88 -2.07 -8.59
C HIS A 82 -10.68 -1.20 -9.00
N SER A 83 -10.77 0.11 -8.80
CA SER A 83 -9.79 1.08 -9.30
C SER A 83 -8.38 1.00 -8.69
N TYR A 84 -8.19 0.19 -7.64
CA TYR A 84 -6.94 0.10 -6.88
C TYR A 84 -6.50 -1.36 -6.66
N ILE A 85 -5.25 -1.65 -6.97
CA ILE A 85 -4.67 -2.98 -7.04
C ILE A 85 -3.47 -3.06 -6.08
N TYR A 86 -3.44 -4.11 -5.26
CA TYR A 86 -2.34 -4.39 -4.33
C TYR A 86 -1.04 -4.78 -5.05
N LYS A 87 -1.14 -5.61 -6.09
CA LYS A 87 0.03 -6.09 -6.83
C LYS A 87 0.76 -4.98 -7.58
N ASN A 88 2.09 -5.00 -7.50
CA ASN A 88 3.03 -4.00 -7.98
C ASN A 88 2.72 -2.61 -7.41
N SER A 89 2.38 -2.53 -6.13
CA SER A 89 2.16 -1.26 -5.41
C SER A 89 3.25 -1.01 -4.37
N TRP A 90 3.36 0.23 -3.92
CA TRP A 90 4.22 0.58 -2.77
C TRP A 90 3.88 -0.25 -1.53
N THR A 91 2.59 -0.50 -1.30
CA THR A 91 2.13 -1.33 -0.19
C THR A 91 2.70 -2.75 -0.26
N GLU A 92 2.72 -3.36 -1.44
CA GLU A 92 3.34 -4.68 -1.63
C GLU A 92 4.84 -4.64 -1.38
N GLU A 93 5.55 -3.63 -1.92
CA GLU A 93 6.99 -3.47 -1.68
C GLU A 93 7.32 -3.35 -0.18
N PHE A 94 6.48 -2.66 0.59
CA PHE A 94 6.64 -2.55 2.03
C PHE A 94 6.32 -3.86 2.79
N ASN A 95 5.41 -4.69 2.26
CA ASN A 95 5.14 -5.99 2.86
C ASN A 95 6.26 -7.02 2.63
N LYS A 96 6.94 -6.98 1.47
CA LYS A 96 8.01 -7.94 1.10
C LYS A 96 9.08 -8.19 2.17
N PRO A 97 9.63 -7.19 2.88
CA PRO A 97 10.59 -7.44 3.95
C PRO A 97 9.98 -8.08 5.21
N GLY A 98 8.69 -8.42 5.24
CA GLY A 98 7.99 -8.95 6.41
C GLY A 98 7.33 -7.89 7.28
N SER A 99 7.07 -6.70 6.74
CA SER A 99 6.33 -5.65 7.48
C SER A 99 4.84 -5.80 7.27
N SER A 100 4.04 -5.62 8.31
CA SER A 100 2.59 -5.38 8.14
C SER A 100 2.38 -3.89 7.88
N VAL A 101 1.56 -3.57 6.88
CA VAL A 101 1.30 -2.19 6.46
C VAL A 101 -0.12 -1.81 6.86
N TYR A 102 -0.25 -0.65 7.50
CA TYR A 102 -1.52 -0.08 7.91
C TYR A 102 -1.68 1.29 7.29
N GLY A 103 -2.82 1.53 6.67
CA GLY A 103 -3.16 2.80 6.07
C GLY A 103 -4.30 3.49 6.79
N ILE A 104 -4.17 4.79 7.03
CA ILE A 104 -5.21 5.63 7.62
C ILE A 104 -5.65 6.67 6.59
N ASP A 105 -6.95 6.72 6.31
CA ASP A 105 -7.56 7.77 5.50
C ASP A 105 -8.12 8.87 6.41
N PHE A 106 -7.41 9.99 6.51
CA PHE A 106 -7.97 11.23 7.03
C PHE A 106 -8.92 11.87 6.00
N GLN A 107 -10.02 12.47 6.46
CA GLN A 107 -10.98 13.13 5.56
C GLN A 107 -10.50 14.51 5.12
#